data_AF-A0A2V9ZCH3-F1
#
_entry.id   AF-A0A2V9ZCH3-F1
#
_cell.length_a   1.000
_cell.length_b   1.000
_cell.length_c   1.000
_cell.angle_alpha   90.00
_cell.angle_beta   90.00
_cell.angle_gamma   90.00
#
_symmetry.space_group_name_H-M   'P 1'
#
loop_
_entity.id
_entity.type
_entity.pdbx_description
1 polymer ?
#
loop_
_entity_poly.entity_id
_entity_poly.type
_entity_poly.pdbx_seq_one_letter_code
_entity_poly.pdbx_strand_id
1 'polypeptide(L)'
;MSESVPSFSSRAGVYPPVEVFVAQPPKQRTWLYVLFLLLTVLTTLVVGANMARNFRQGISAFSWPDEARSIFPFFRITEILRHPSSLLLGIPFSATLMLILFAHEMGHYLFCRYYRVNATLPFFVPFPSLFGTMGAFIRIKSPIPSRSALFDIGIAGPIAGFIFALPALAIGLRLSQPIRGISLLPEVELGYPLVFQLMNRLMHGTASTLAGVNLHPIAIAAWVGMFATALNLLPG
;
A
#
# COMPACT_ATOMS: atom_id res chain seq x y z
N MET A 1 51.27 56.31 -38.48
CA MET A 1 51.01 55.90 -37.09
C MET A 1 50.26 54.57 -37.13
N SER A 2 50.95 53.45 -36.93
CA SER A 2 50.30 52.14 -36.77
C SER A 2 50.37 51.78 -35.29
N GLU A 3 49.22 51.76 -34.62
CA GLU A 3 49.15 51.28 -33.25
C GLU A 3 49.37 49.76 -33.23
N SER A 4 50.34 49.30 -32.45
CA SER A 4 50.62 47.89 -32.22
C SER A 4 49.54 47.29 -31.32
N VAL A 5 48.80 46.31 -31.82
CA VAL A 5 47.87 45.49 -31.02
C VAL A 5 48.67 44.71 -29.96
N PRO A 6 48.28 44.75 -28.67
CA PRO A 6 48.97 43.97 -27.65
C PRO A 6 48.75 42.47 -27.86
N SER A 7 49.83 41.69 -27.79
CA SER A 7 49.77 40.24 -27.86
C SER A 7 49.18 39.67 -26.55
N PHE A 8 48.03 39.01 -26.65
CA PHE A 8 47.52 38.21 -25.53
C PHE A 8 48.39 36.97 -25.38
N SER A 9 49.25 36.97 -24.36
CA SER A 9 49.94 35.76 -23.88
C SER A 9 48.85 34.77 -23.41
N SER A 10 48.60 33.71 -24.18
CA SER A 10 47.79 32.58 -23.72
C SER A 10 48.55 31.85 -22.62
N ARG A 11 48.42 32.31 -21.37
CA ARG A 11 48.67 31.43 -20.24
C ARG A 11 47.57 30.39 -20.29
N ALA A 12 47.85 29.27 -20.94
CA ALA A 12 47.09 28.04 -20.79
C ALA A 12 47.18 27.65 -19.31
N GLY A 13 46.29 28.22 -18.50
CA GLY A 13 46.08 27.80 -17.14
C GLY A 13 45.66 26.34 -17.20
N VAL A 14 46.56 25.46 -16.77
CA VAL A 14 46.22 24.07 -16.47
C VAL A 14 45.23 24.15 -15.32
N TYR A 15 43.94 24.17 -15.64
CA TYR A 15 42.91 24.01 -14.62
C TYR A 15 43.13 22.62 -14.01
N PRO A 16 43.35 22.52 -12.69
CA PRO A 16 43.42 21.22 -12.06
C PRO A 16 42.10 20.49 -12.36
N PRO A 17 42.14 19.18 -12.65
CA PRO A 17 40.93 18.42 -12.88
C PRO A 17 40.03 18.61 -11.66
N VAL A 18 38.80 19.06 -11.90
CA VAL A 18 37.79 19.18 -10.85
C VAL A 18 37.55 17.77 -10.32
N GLU A 19 38.01 17.49 -9.10
CA GLU A 19 37.73 16.22 -8.43
C GLU A 19 36.23 16.15 -8.15
N VAL A 20 35.50 15.48 -9.06
CA VAL A 20 34.11 15.14 -8.84
C VAL A 20 34.09 13.99 -7.83
N PHE A 21 33.82 14.32 -6.56
CA PHE A 21 33.58 13.32 -5.54
C PHE A 21 32.30 12.56 -5.90
N VAL A 22 32.44 11.42 -6.58
CA VAL A 22 31.34 10.50 -6.83
C VAL A 22 31.06 9.78 -5.51
N ALA A 23 30.18 10.33 -4.70
CA ALA A 23 29.68 9.66 -3.50
C ALA A 23 29.14 8.29 -3.90
N GLN A 24 29.83 7.22 -3.48
CA GLN A 24 29.38 5.86 -3.73
C GLN A 24 28.00 5.70 -3.07
N PRO A 25 26.95 5.28 -3.81
CA PRO A 25 25.65 5.10 -3.21
C PRO A 25 25.77 4.07 -2.09
N PRO A 26 25.25 4.35 -0.87
CA PRO A 26 25.40 3.44 0.26
C PRO A 26 24.81 2.07 -0.10
N LYS A 27 25.53 1.01 0.27
CA LYS A 27 25.15 -0.38 -0.01
C LYS A 27 23.73 -0.62 0.54
N GLN A 28 22.76 -0.85 -0.35
CA GLN A 28 21.39 -1.13 0.07
C GLN A 28 21.37 -2.43 0.87
N ARG A 29 20.93 -2.34 2.13
CA ARG A 29 20.73 -3.48 3.02
C ARG A 29 19.45 -4.22 2.59
N THR A 30 19.54 -5.03 1.53
CA THR A 30 18.41 -5.78 0.96
C THR A 30 17.68 -6.66 1.99
N TRP A 31 18.39 -7.16 3.01
CA TRP A 31 17.80 -7.90 4.12
C TRP A 31 16.74 -7.12 4.88
N LEU A 32 16.83 -5.77 4.95
CA LEU A 32 15.81 -4.94 5.59
C LEU A 32 14.49 -4.97 4.81
N TYR A 33 14.55 -5.00 3.47
CA TYR A 33 13.33 -5.09 2.64
C TYR A 33 12.62 -6.42 2.89
N VAL A 34 13.38 -7.51 2.95
CA VAL A 34 12.85 -8.85 3.25
C VAL A 34 12.28 -8.90 4.67
N LEU A 35 13.01 -8.40 5.66
CA LEU A 35 12.55 -8.35 7.04
C LEU A 35 11.23 -7.59 7.17
N PHE A 36 11.16 -6.38 6.62
CA PHE A 36 9.96 -5.56 6.69
C PHE A 36 8.79 -6.18 5.93
N LEU A 37 9.04 -6.78 4.76
CA LEU A 37 8.02 -7.55 4.03
C LEU A 37 7.46 -8.68 4.90
N LEU A 38 8.33 -9.48 5.53
CA LEU A 38 7.91 -10.58 6.40
C LEU A 38 7.14 -10.09 7.63
N LEU A 39 7.57 -8.98 8.23
CA LEU A 39 6.85 -8.35 9.33
C LEU A 39 5.47 -7.87 8.89
N THR A 40 5.36 -7.24 7.72
CA THR A 40 4.08 -6.78 7.17
C THR A 40 3.14 -7.95 6.85
N VAL A 41 3.67 -9.03 6.29
CA VAL A 41 2.89 -10.27 6.08
C VAL A 41 2.38 -10.81 7.41
N LEU A 42 3.24 -10.87 8.42
CA LEU A 42 2.84 -11.34 9.76
C LEU A 42 1.73 -10.47 10.35
N THR A 43 1.90 -9.15 10.39
CA THR A 43 0.91 -8.24 10.98
C THR A 43 -0.41 -8.25 10.22
N THR A 44 -0.39 -8.32 8.89
CA THR A 44 -1.61 -8.45 8.07
C THR A 44 -2.29 -9.81 8.22
N LEU A 45 -1.55 -10.90 8.40
CA LEU A 45 -2.12 -12.22 8.71
C LEU A 45 -2.85 -12.21 10.06
N VAL A 46 -2.29 -11.54 11.07
CA VAL A 46 -2.92 -11.43 12.39
C VAL A 46 -4.23 -10.66 12.31
N VAL A 47 -4.20 -9.49 11.68
CA VAL A 47 -5.40 -8.66 11.47
C VAL A 47 -6.43 -9.41 10.63
N GLY A 48 -6.01 -10.05 9.54
CA GLY A 48 -6.87 -10.86 8.69
C GLY A 48 -7.50 -12.04 9.43
N ALA A 49 -6.77 -12.71 10.32
CA ALA A 49 -7.29 -13.81 11.11
C ALA A 49 -8.38 -13.33 12.09
N ASN A 50 -8.20 -12.15 12.69
CA ASN A 50 -9.23 -11.52 13.50
C ASN A 50 -10.49 -11.21 12.66
N MET A 51 -10.32 -10.54 11.52
CA MET A 51 -11.43 -10.22 10.61
C MET A 51 -12.18 -11.48 10.15
N ALA A 52 -11.46 -12.56 9.83
CA ALA A 52 -12.07 -13.82 9.42
C ALA A 52 -12.87 -14.49 10.55
N ARG A 53 -12.41 -14.41 11.80
CA ARG A 53 -13.16 -14.88 12.98
C ARG A 53 -14.42 -14.05 13.18
N ASN A 54 -14.29 -12.73 13.12
CA ASN A 54 -15.41 -11.79 13.24
C ASN A 54 -16.47 -12.04 12.16
N PHE A 55 -16.02 -12.19 10.91
CA PHE A 55 -16.89 -12.50 9.78
C PHE A 55 -17.71 -13.78 10.01
N ARG A 56 -17.06 -14.86 10.50
CA ARG A 56 -17.73 -16.12 10.82
C ARG A 56 -18.73 -16.02 11.97
N GLN A 57 -18.51 -15.08 12.88
CA GLN A 57 -19.37 -14.81 14.04
C GLN A 57 -20.49 -13.82 13.73
N GLY A 58 -20.52 -13.23 12.52
CA GLY A 58 -21.53 -12.23 12.14
C GLY A 58 -21.34 -10.87 12.81
N ILE A 59 -20.18 -10.62 13.43
CA ILE A 59 -19.82 -9.33 14.04
C ILE A 59 -18.99 -8.49 13.07
N SER A 60 -18.92 -7.18 13.31
CA SER A 60 -18.19 -6.24 12.45
C SER A 60 -16.71 -6.60 12.33
N ALA A 61 -16.12 -6.41 11.16
CA ALA A 61 -14.74 -6.82 10.92
C ALA A 61 -13.71 -6.07 11.78
N PHE A 62 -14.04 -4.85 12.24
CA PHE A 62 -13.18 -4.03 13.10
C PHE A 62 -13.55 -4.11 14.59
N SER A 63 -14.53 -4.94 14.98
CA SER A 63 -14.82 -5.13 16.40
C SER A 63 -13.72 -5.93 17.07
N TRP A 64 -13.21 -5.44 18.21
CA TRP A 64 -12.22 -6.15 19.01
C TRP A 64 -12.86 -6.54 20.35
N PRO A 65 -12.78 -7.81 20.79
CA PRO A 65 -13.45 -8.27 22.01
C PRO A 65 -13.09 -7.53 23.31
N ASP A 66 -11.99 -6.77 23.33
CA ASP A 66 -11.38 -6.16 24.51
C ASP A 66 -11.25 -4.63 24.38
N GLU A 67 -12.31 -3.92 23.98
CA GLU A 67 -12.29 -2.46 23.75
C GLU A 67 -11.74 -1.63 24.93
N ALA A 68 -11.68 -2.19 26.15
CA ALA A 68 -11.24 -1.50 27.37
C ALA A 68 -9.74 -1.57 27.70
N ARG A 69 -8.88 -2.34 26.99
CA ARG A 69 -7.48 -2.56 27.45
C ARG A 69 -6.35 -2.23 26.49
N SER A 70 -6.59 -1.75 25.26
CA SER A 70 -5.47 -1.30 24.44
C SER A 70 -5.85 -0.27 23.38
N ILE A 71 -5.38 0.96 23.59
CA ILE A 71 -5.39 2.09 22.63
C ILE A 71 -4.63 1.76 21.34
N PHE A 72 -3.89 0.64 21.34
CA PHE A 72 -3.20 0.11 20.18
C PHE A 72 -3.38 -1.42 20.12
N PRO A 73 -3.79 -2.02 19.00
CA PRO A 73 -4.01 -3.47 18.82
C PRO A 73 -2.70 -4.29 18.82
N PHE A 74 -1.72 -3.90 19.63
CA PHE A 74 -0.33 -4.04 19.24
C PHE A 74 0.10 -5.46 19.00
N PHE A 75 -0.47 -6.48 19.66
CA PHE A 75 -0.25 -7.88 19.27
C PHE A 75 -1.02 -8.82 20.19
N ARG A 76 -1.91 -9.67 19.65
CA ARG A 76 -2.24 -10.95 20.30
C ARG A 76 -1.14 -12.00 20.00
N ILE A 77 0.15 -11.66 20.23
CA ILE A 77 1.26 -12.63 20.11
C ILE A 77 0.94 -13.88 20.93
N THR A 78 0.37 -13.69 22.12
CA THR A 78 -0.01 -14.77 23.02
C THR A 78 -1.01 -15.74 22.38
N GLU A 79 -2.00 -15.25 21.66
CA GLU A 79 -3.00 -16.08 20.96
C GLU A 79 -2.38 -16.82 19.76
N ILE A 80 -1.50 -16.15 19.02
CA ILE A 80 -0.79 -16.73 17.87
C ILE A 80 0.17 -17.83 18.33
N LEU A 81 0.91 -17.59 19.42
CA LEU A 81 1.81 -18.58 20.02
C LEU A 81 1.05 -19.78 20.56
N ARG A 82 -0.17 -19.58 21.06
CA ARG A 82 -1.05 -20.68 21.52
C ARG A 82 -1.69 -21.45 20.37
N HIS A 83 -2.08 -20.77 19.29
CA HIS A 83 -2.78 -21.34 18.14
C HIS A 83 -2.21 -20.82 16.81
N PRO A 84 -1.02 -21.28 16.39
CA PRO A 84 -0.35 -20.77 15.19
C PRO A 84 -1.13 -21.06 13.90
N SER A 85 -1.89 -22.16 13.86
CA SER A 85 -2.76 -22.52 12.74
C SER A 85 -3.84 -21.47 12.46
N SER A 86 -4.17 -20.62 13.44
CA SER A 86 -5.18 -19.59 13.25
C SER A 86 -4.74 -18.47 12.29
N LEU A 87 -3.43 -18.31 12.05
CA LEU A 87 -2.92 -17.37 11.03
C LEU A 87 -3.38 -17.73 9.62
N LEU A 88 -3.66 -19.01 9.35
CA LEU A 88 -4.17 -19.46 8.05
C LEU A 88 -5.51 -18.81 7.69
N LEU A 89 -6.31 -18.45 8.70
CA LEU A 89 -7.57 -17.73 8.50
C LEU A 89 -7.36 -16.32 7.94
N GLY A 90 -6.19 -15.72 8.16
CA GLY A 90 -5.86 -14.38 7.69
C GLY A 90 -5.33 -14.33 6.26
N ILE A 91 -5.04 -15.47 5.64
CA ILE A 91 -4.50 -15.55 4.28
C ILE A 91 -5.36 -14.79 3.26
N PRO A 92 -6.71 -14.93 3.23
CA PRO A 92 -7.52 -14.22 2.25
C PRO A 92 -7.37 -12.70 2.33
N PHE A 93 -7.29 -12.13 3.53
CA PHE A 93 -7.07 -10.70 3.70
C PHE A 93 -5.64 -10.29 3.34
N SER A 94 -4.65 -10.94 3.96
CA SER A 94 -3.24 -10.60 3.83
C SER A 94 -2.76 -10.74 2.38
N ALA A 95 -3.05 -11.87 1.73
CA ALA A 95 -2.63 -12.11 0.35
C ALA A 95 -3.25 -11.09 -0.61
N THR A 96 -4.54 -10.79 -0.46
CA THR A 96 -5.22 -9.78 -1.28
C THR A 96 -4.63 -8.38 -1.07
N LEU A 97 -4.46 -7.95 0.18
CA LEU A 97 -3.92 -6.62 0.47
C LEU A 97 -2.48 -6.47 -0.02
N MET A 98 -1.63 -7.47 0.27
CA MET A 98 -0.23 -7.47 -0.16
C MET A 98 -0.11 -7.47 -1.69
N LEU A 99 -0.97 -8.21 -2.39
CA LEU A 99 -1.00 -8.20 -3.86
C LEU A 99 -1.32 -6.82 -4.41
N ILE A 100 -2.35 -6.15 -3.87
CA ILE A 100 -2.76 -4.82 -4.34
C ILE A 100 -1.67 -3.78 -4.08
N LEU A 101 -1.10 -3.76 -2.87
CA LEU A 101 -0.01 -2.82 -2.53
C LEU A 101 1.25 -3.10 -3.34
N PHE A 102 1.60 -4.38 -3.52
CA PHE A 102 2.73 -4.75 -4.35
C PHE A 102 2.54 -4.33 -5.81
N ALA A 103 1.37 -4.60 -6.39
CA ALA A 103 1.05 -4.19 -7.76
C ALA A 103 1.10 -2.67 -7.92
N HIS A 104 0.59 -1.93 -6.92
CA HIS A 104 0.65 -0.47 -6.90
C HIS A 104 2.09 0.04 -6.96
N GLU A 105 2.95 -0.38 -6.03
CA GLU A 105 4.34 0.06 -6.01
C GLU A 105 5.14 -0.43 -7.22
N MET A 106 4.82 -1.61 -7.72
CA MET A 106 5.43 -2.12 -8.95
C MET A 106 5.03 -1.31 -10.18
N GLY A 107 3.81 -0.77 -10.24
CA GLY A 107 3.40 0.16 -11.30
C GLY A 107 4.32 1.37 -11.37
N HIS A 108 4.55 2.02 -10.22
CA HIS A 108 5.51 3.13 -10.12
C HIS A 108 6.94 2.70 -10.49
N TYR A 109 7.38 1.54 -9.99
CA TYR A 109 8.74 1.06 -10.22
C TYR A 109 9.01 0.76 -11.70
N LEU A 110 8.08 0.10 -12.39
CA LEU A 110 8.23 -0.25 -13.80
C LEU A 110 8.31 1.00 -14.67
N PHE A 111 7.51 2.03 -14.39
CA PHE A 111 7.60 3.31 -15.12
C PHE A 111 8.86 4.10 -14.76
N CYS A 112 9.33 4.05 -13.51
CA CYS A 112 10.67 4.57 -13.17
C CYS A 112 11.75 3.89 -14.03
N ARG A 113 11.70 2.56 -14.17
CA ARG A 113 12.66 1.81 -15.01
C ARG A 113 12.56 2.18 -16.48
N TYR A 114 11.34 2.30 -17.01
CA TYR A 114 11.09 2.73 -18.39
C TYR A 114 11.71 4.11 -18.68
N TYR A 115 11.50 5.07 -17.78
CA TYR A 115 12.06 6.42 -17.89
C TYR A 115 13.52 6.56 -17.41
N ARG A 116 14.19 5.45 -17.09
CA ARG A 116 15.56 5.42 -16.57
C ARG A 116 15.75 6.26 -15.29
N VAL A 117 14.70 6.40 -14.50
CA VAL A 117 14.71 7.01 -13.18
C VAL A 117 15.14 5.95 -12.15
N ASN A 118 16.17 6.25 -11.38
CA ASN A 118 16.64 5.38 -10.31
C ASN A 118 15.62 5.38 -9.16
N ALA A 119 15.08 4.21 -8.82
CA ALA A 119 14.18 4.03 -7.69
C ALA A 119 14.56 2.79 -6.86
N THR A 120 14.07 2.71 -5.62
CA THR A 120 14.19 1.49 -4.80
C THR A 120 13.17 0.45 -5.23
N LEU A 121 13.39 -0.80 -4.80
CA LEU A 121 12.31 -1.79 -4.74
C LEU A 121 11.22 -1.35 -3.76
N PRO A 122 9.99 -1.92 -3.85
CA PRO A 122 8.92 -1.67 -2.91
C PRO A 122 9.36 -1.97 -1.47
N PHE A 123 9.17 -1.00 -0.57
CA PHE A 123 9.42 -1.14 0.86
C PHE A 123 8.10 -1.14 1.60
N PHE A 124 7.77 -2.23 2.29
CA PHE A 124 6.53 -2.40 3.04
C PHE A 124 6.71 -1.92 4.48
N VAL A 125 5.67 -1.31 5.05
CA VAL A 125 5.72 -0.77 6.42
C VAL A 125 4.70 -1.50 7.30
N PRO A 126 5.13 -2.39 8.21
CA PRO A 126 4.21 -3.09 9.09
C PRO A 126 3.54 -2.13 10.06
N PHE A 127 2.25 -2.31 10.31
CA PHE A 127 1.50 -1.58 11.33
C PHE A 127 0.53 -2.52 12.01
N PRO A 128 0.87 -3.08 13.17
CA PRO A 128 0.04 -4.06 13.90
C PRO A 128 -1.16 -3.38 14.58
N SER A 129 -1.99 -2.72 13.78
CA SER A 129 -3.22 -2.05 14.18
C SER A 129 -4.25 -2.25 13.05
N LEU A 130 -5.13 -1.27 12.80
CA LEU A 130 -6.29 -1.30 11.90
C LEU A 130 -6.23 -2.28 10.71
N PHE A 131 -5.21 -2.16 9.84
CA PHE A 131 -5.11 -2.93 8.59
C PHE A 131 -3.91 -3.87 8.53
N GLY A 132 -3.06 -3.89 9.56
CA GLY A 132 -1.83 -4.68 9.57
C GLY A 132 -0.64 -4.04 8.82
N THR A 133 -0.83 -2.89 8.16
CA THR A 133 0.22 -2.20 7.38
C THR A 133 -0.07 -0.70 7.28
N MET A 134 0.98 0.13 7.18
CA MET A 134 0.83 1.54 6.75
C MET A 134 0.87 1.67 5.23
N GLY A 135 1.08 0.58 4.50
CA GLY A 135 1.24 0.56 3.05
C GLY A 135 2.65 0.14 2.64
N ALA A 136 2.99 0.49 1.41
CA ALA A 136 4.31 0.33 0.84
C ALA A 136 4.66 1.59 0.06
N PHE A 137 5.95 1.79 -0.21
CA PHE A 137 6.41 2.89 -1.06
C PHE A 137 7.71 2.52 -1.79
N ILE A 138 7.95 3.16 -2.92
CA ILE A 138 9.26 3.26 -3.56
C ILE A 138 9.90 4.62 -3.26
N ARG A 139 11.23 4.66 -3.16
CA ARG A 139 11.99 5.91 -3.06
C ARG A 139 12.66 6.22 -4.38
N ILE A 140 12.27 7.32 -5.01
CA ILE A 140 12.94 7.88 -6.19
C ILE A 140 14.27 8.51 -5.75
N LYS A 141 15.35 8.19 -6.46
CA LYS A 141 16.75 8.57 -6.13
C LYS A 141 17.40 9.48 -7.17
N SER A 142 16.74 9.73 -8.29
CA SER A 142 17.24 10.62 -9.34
C SER A 142 16.14 11.57 -9.80
N PRO A 143 16.49 12.72 -10.38
CA PRO A 143 15.52 13.65 -10.96
C PRO A 143 14.66 12.97 -12.02
N ILE A 144 13.38 13.37 -12.10
CA ILE A 144 12.45 12.90 -13.12
C ILE A 144 12.65 13.78 -14.37
N PRO A 145 12.82 13.19 -15.57
CA PRO A 145 13.31 13.90 -16.75
C PRO A 145 12.30 14.88 -17.36
N SER A 146 11.01 14.69 -17.13
CA SER A 146 9.95 15.53 -17.73
C SER A 146 8.66 15.50 -16.91
N ARG A 147 7.75 16.45 -17.19
CA ARG A 147 6.40 16.46 -16.61
C ARG A 147 5.55 15.26 -17.07
N SER A 148 5.74 14.79 -18.31
CA SER A 148 5.08 13.58 -18.80
C SER A 148 5.55 12.35 -18.04
N ALA A 149 6.86 12.20 -17.79
CA ALA A 149 7.38 11.11 -17.00
C ALA A 149 6.86 11.16 -15.54
N LEU A 150 6.75 12.36 -14.96
CA LEU A 150 6.15 12.53 -13.63
C LEU A 150 4.69 12.06 -13.61
N PHE A 151 3.90 12.47 -14.59
CA PHE A 151 2.49 12.07 -14.69
C PHE A 151 2.34 10.56 -14.87
N ASP A 152 3.07 9.97 -15.81
CA ASP A 152 3.00 8.54 -16.12
C ASP A 152 3.45 7.69 -14.94
N ILE A 153 4.57 8.04 -14.29
CA ILE A 153 5.01 7.37 -13.07
C ILE A 153 3.94 7.51 -11.99
N GLY A 154 3.38 8.71 -11.79
CA GLY A 154 2.38 8.99 -10.77
C GLY A 154 1.08 8.20 -10.93
N ILE A 155 0.57 8.04 -12.15
CA ILE A 155 -0.69 7.34 -12.40
C ILE A 155 -0.53 5.81 -12.51
N ALA A 156 0.66 5.32 -12.89
CA ALA A 156 0.91 3.90 -13.11
C ALA A 156 0.65 3.04 -11.86
N GLY A 157 1.05 3.50 -10.68
CA GLY A 157 0.81 2.78 -9.43
C GLY A 157 -0.68 2.65 -9.09
N PRO A 158 -1.44 3.76 -9.01
CA PRO A 158 -2.88 3.74 -8.84
C PRO A 158 -3.63 2.82 -9.80
N ILE A 159 -3.32 2.88 -11.10
CA ILE A 159 -3.94 2.01 -12.10
C ILE A 159 -3.62 0.54 -11.83
N ALA A 160 -2.35 0.21 -11.60
CA ALA A 160 -1.93 -1.15 -11.33
C ALA A 160 -2.61 -1.74 -10.08
N GLY A 161 -2.64 -1.00 -8.97
CA GLY A 161 -3.33 -1.42 -7.75
C GLY A 161 -4.84 -1.60 -7.97
N PHE A 162 -5.48 -0.67 -8.70
CA PHE A 162 -6.92 -0.71 -8.97
C PHE A 162 -7.34 -1.90 -9.82
N ILE A 163 -6.53 -2.30 -10.80
CA ILE A 163 -6.78 -3.50 -11.64
C ILE A 163 -6.89 -4.76 -10.79
N PHE A 164 -6.11 -4.90 -9.72
CA PHE A 164 -6.22 -6.04 -8.80
C PHE A 164 -7.31 -5.85 -7.73
N ALA A 165 -7.56 -4.60 -7.31
CA ALA A 165 -8.58 -4.31 -6.32
C ALA A 165 -10.01 -4.57 -6.83
N LEU A 166 -10.30 -4.32 -8.11
CA LEU A 166 -11.62 -4.56 -8.72
C LEU A 166 -12.10 -6.03 -8.66
N PRO A 167 -11.33 -7.03 -9.16
CA PRO A 167 -11.74 -8.43 -9.07
C PRO A 167 -11.76 -8.91 -7.61
N ALA A 168 -10.83 -8.44 -6.77
CA ALA A 168 -10.85 -8.75 -5.34
C ALA A 168 -12.13 -8.22 -4.67
N LEU A 169 -12.56 -7.00 -5.00
CA LEU A 169 -13.82 -6.44 -4.54
C LEU A 169 -15.01 -7.30 -4.96
N ALA A 170 -15.08 -7.67 -6.24
CA ALA A 170 -16.17 -8.50 -6.75
C ALA A 170 -16.24 -9.87 -6.03
N ILE A 171 -15.09 -10.53 -5.87
CA ILE A 171 -14.99 -11.81 -5.13
C ILE A 171 -15.40 -11.61 -3.67
N GLY A 172 -14.86 -10.58 -3.02
CA GLY A 172 -15.15 -10.26 -1.64
C GLY A 172 -16.64 -10.00 -1.40
N LEU A 173 -17.29 -9.20 -2.25
CA LEU A 173 -18.72 -8.92 -2.17
C LEU A 173 -19.58 -10.17 -2.35
N ARG A 174 -19.24 -11.07 -3.27
CA ARG A 174 -19.96 -12.36 -3.42
C ARG A 174 -19.84 -13.25 -2.19
N LEU A 175 -18.72 -13.18 -1.49
CA LEU A 175 -18.48 -13.98 -0.29
C LEU A 175 -19.07 -13.33 0.97
N SER A 176 -19.41 -12.04 0.92
CA SER A 176 -20.01 -11.31 2.02
C SER A 176 -21.40 -11.85 2.38
N GLN A 177 -21.82 -11.61 3.61
CA GLN A 177 -23.07 -12.15 4.16
C GLN A 177 -23.88 -11.02 4.78
N PRO A 178 -25.23 -11.11 4.82
CA PRO A 178 -26.03 -10.14 5.56
C PRO A 178 -25.67 -10.20 7.05
N ILE A 179 -25.63 -9.04 7.71
CA ILE A 179 -25.41 -8.97 9.16
C ILE A 179 -26.58 -9.67 9.86
N ARG A 180 -26.27 -10.68 10.68
CA ARG A 180 -27.26 -11.44 11.46
C ARG A 180 -27.10 -11.07 12.94
N GLY A 181 -27.60 -9.90 13.31
CA GLY A 181 -27.58 -9.44 14.71
C GLY A 181 -27.74 -7.93 14.85
N ILE A 182 -28.16 -7.49 16.04
CA ILE A 182 -28.12 -6.09 16.45
C ILE A 182 -26.71 -5.86 17.02
N SER A 183 -25.86 -5.13 16.32
CA SER A 183 -24.57 -4.71 16.87
C SER A 183 -24.84 -3.59 17.88
N LEU A 184 -24.62 -3.85 19.18
CA LEU A 184 -24.79 -2.87 20.26
C LEU A 184 -23.54 -1.98 20.46
N LEU A 185 -22.49 -2.21 19.67
CA LEU A 185 -21.23 -1.48 19.74
C LEU A 185 -21.17 -0.42 18.63
N PRO A 186 -20.51 0.73 18.85
CA PRO A 186 -20.27 1.73 17.81
C PRO A 186 -19.51 1.07 16.65
N GLU A 187 -20.20 0.89 15.53
CA GLU A 187 -19.56 0.36 14.33
C GLU A 187 -18.72 1.46 13.69
N VAL A 188 -17.48 1.14 13.32
CA VAL A 188 -16.69 2.03 12.46
C VAL A 188 -17.39 2.06 11.10
N GLU A 189 -18.16 3.11 10.84
CA GLU A 189 -18.80 3.31 9.55
C GLU A 189 -17.71 3.55 8.49
N LEU A 190 -17.41 2.52 7.70
CA LEU A 190 -16.56 2.68 6.54
C LEU A 190 -17.27 3.55 5.50
N GLY A 191 -16.63 4.67 5.13
CA GLY A 191 -17.03 5.40 3.94
C GLY A 191 -16.78 4.54 2.70
N TYR A 192 -17.84 4.18 1.98
CA TYR A 192 -17.75 3.33 0.79
C TYR A 192 -17.57 4.17 -0.50
N PRO A 193 -16.43 4.05 -1.20
CA PRO A 193 -16.23 4.74 -2.48
C PRO A 193 -17.30 4.39 -3.51
N LEU A 194 -17.49 5.24 -4.52
CA LEU A 194 -18.51 5.03 -5.57
C LEU A 194 -18.38 3.66 -6.26
N VAL A 195 -17.16 3.19 -6.51
CA VAL A 195 -16.92 1.87 -7.11
C VAL A 195 -17.46 0.72 -6.24
N PHE A 196 -17.39 0.84 -4.91
CA PHE A 196 -17.98 -0.14 -3.98
C PHE A 196 -19.49 -0.18 -4.12
N GLN A 197 -20.13 0.99 -4.14
CA GLN A 197 -21.57 1.11 -4.26
C GLN A 197 -22.06 0.59 -5.62
N LEU A 198 -21.35 0.94 -6.70
CA LEU A 198 -21.65 0.46 -8.05
C LEU A 198 -21.49 -1.06 -8.14
N MET A 199 -20.38 -1.61 -7.65
CA MET A 199 -20.16 -3.05 -7.66
C MET A 199 -21.22 -3.79 -6.84
N ASN A 200 -21.58 -3.27 -5.65
CA ASN A 200 -22.66 -3.86 -4.86
C ASN A 200 -24.00 -3.86 -5.61
N ARG A 201 -24.35 -2.75 -6.27
CA ARG A 201 -25.57 -2.66 -7.09
C ARG A 201 -25.56 -3.63 -8.27
N LEU A 202 -24.41 -3.77 -8.94
CA LEU A 202 -24.26 -4.69 -10.07
C LEU A 202 -24.42 -6.16 -9.65
N MET A 203 -23.99 -6.51 -8.43
CA MET A 203 -23.96 -7.89 -7.97
C MET A 203 -25.20 -8.31 -7.19
N HIS A 204 -25.75 -7.40 -6.37
CA HIS A 204 -26.84 -7.67 -5.44
C HIS A 204 -28.11 -6.86 -5.73
N GLY A 205 -28.12 -6.05 -6.80
CA GLY A 205 -29.23 -5.19 -7.16
C GLY A 205 -29.33 -3.94 -6.28
N THR A 206 -30.35 -3.11 -6.56
CA THR A 206 -30.57 -1.81 -5.89
C THR A 206 -31.18 -1.93 -4.49
N ALA A 207 -31.71 -3.10 -4.13
CA ALA A 207 -32.34 -3.34 -2.84
C ALA A 207 -31.35 -3.62 -1.70
N SER A 208 -30.12 -4.03 -2.02
CA SER A 208 -29.06 -4.29 -1.04
C SER A 208 -28.29 -3.02 -0.68
N THR A 209 -28.21 -2.68 0.60
CA THR A 209 -27.37 -1.59 1.12
C THR A 209 -26.11 -2.16 1.76
N LEU A 210 -24.97 -1.48 1.58
CA LEU A 210 -23.69 -1.89 2.17
C LEU A 210 -23.70 -1.83 3.71
N ALA A 211 -24.59 -1.02 4.30
CA ALA A 211 -24.77 -0.94 5.75
C ALA A 211 -25.35 -2.23 6.38
N GLY A 212 -26.03 -3.07 5.59
CA GLY A 212 -26.61 -4.34 6.07
C GLY A 212 -25.72 -5.57 5.79
N VAL A 213 -24.50 -5.38 5.28
CA VAL A 213 -23.65 -6.45 4.77
C VAL A 213 -22.39 -6.58 5.62
N ASN A 214 -22.19 -7.75 6.22
CA ASN A 214 -20.94 -8.13 6.84
C ASN A 214 -19.94 -8.45 5.71
N LEU A 215 -18.93 -7.62 5.55
CA LEU A 215 -17.98 -7.73 4.45
C LEU A 215 -16.98 -8.86 4.68
N HIS A 216 -16.79 -9.71 3.66
CA HIS A 216 -15.73 -10.69 3.68
C HIS A 216 -14.35 -9.99 3.77
N PRO A 217 -13.34 -10.55 4.48
CA PRO A 217 -12.03 -9.91 4.62
C PRO A 217 -11.36 -9.52 3.28
N ILE A 218 -11.61 -10.26 2.19
CA ILE A 218 -11.15 -9.90 0.84
C ILE A 218 -11.73 -8.55 0.38
N ALA A 219 -13.02 -8.29 0.62
CA ALA A 219 -13.65 -7.02 0.27
C ALA A 219 -13.02 -5.86 1.07
N ILE A 220 -12.73 -6.10 2.35
CA ILE A 220 -12.06 -5.10 3.19
C ILE A 220 -10.63 -4.83 2.70
N ALA A 221 -9.87 -5.86 2.34
CA ALA A 221 -8.55 -5.69 1.73
C ALA A 221 -8.60 -4.85 0.44
N ALA A 222 -9.62 -5.07 -0.40
CA ALA A 222 -9.85 -4.26 -1.59
C ALA A 222 -10.20 -2.80 -1.23
N TRP A 223 -11.02 -2.58 -0.20
CA TRP A 223 -11.33 -1.24 0.32
C TRP A 223 -10.06 -0.52 0.77
N VAL A 224 -9.21 -1.17 1.58
CA VAL A 224 -7.94 -0.61 2.08
C VAL A 224 -7.00 -0.28 0.92
N GLY A 225 -6.88 -1.17 -0.06
CA GLY A 225 -6.05 -0.93 -1.25
C GLY A 225 -6.52 0.26 -2.09
N MET A 226 -7.84 0.44 -2.24
CA MET A 226 -8.41 1.61 -2.91
C MET A 226 -8.22 2.89 -2.09
N PHE A 227 -8.35 2.81 -0.76
CA PHE A 227 -8.07 3.93 0.14
C PHE A 227 -6.61 4.38 0.04
N ALA A 228 -5.66 3.45 0.09
CA ALA A 228 -4.24 3.75 -0.10
C ALA A 228 -3.98 4.37 -1.48
N THR A 229 -4.62 3.84 -2.53
CA THR A 229 -4.53 4.39 -3.88
C THR A 229 -5.08 5.82 -3.94
N ALA A 230 -6.19 6.12 -3.26
CA ALA A 230 -6.77 7.46 -3.22
C ALA A 230 -5.88 8.46 -2.47
N LEU A 231 -5.25 8.05 -1.37
CA LEU A 231 -4.29 8.89 -0.65
C LEU A 231 -3.07 9.24 -1.52
N ASN A 232 -2.58 8.29 -2.31
CA ASN A 232 -1.46 8.51 -3.23
C ASN A 232 -1.80 9.45 -4.41
N LEU A 233 -3.09 9.75 -4.62
CA LEU A 233 -3.56 10.72 -5.62
C LEU A 233 -3.81 12.11 -5.03
N LEU A 234 -3.74 12.29 -3.71
CA LEU A 234 -3.85 13.61 -3.10
C LEU A 234 -2.56 14.40 -3.38
N PRO A 235 -2.65 15.67 -3.82
CA PRO A 235 -1.49 16.51 -3.95
C PRO A 235 -0.91 16.79 -2.56
N GLY A 236 0.37 16.45 -2.38
CA GLY A 236 1.18 16.85 -1.22
C GLY A 236 1.84 18.21 -1.39
#